data_AF-A0A816WLR7-F1
#
_entry.id   AF-A0A816WLR7-F1
#
_cell.length_a   1.000
_cell.length_b   1.000
_cell.length_c   1.000
_cell.angle_alpha   90.00
_cell.angle_beta   90.00
_cell.angle_gamma   90.00
#
_symmetry.space_group_name_H-M   'P 1'
#
loop_
_entity.id
_entity.type
_entity.pdbx_description
1 polymer ?
#
loop_
_entity_poly.entity_id
_entity_poly.type
_entity_poly.pdbx_seq_one_letter_code
_entity_poly.pdbx_strand_id
1 'polypeptide(L)'
;MKPPNFACFFDIDGVITQGPNFIAVAKPAIQALIQLKVPVVFVSNTCMLESDKAKQLSAVLGVTIHPEQVVLAQTPMRTLTDFHNKHVLVSGQDATEDIARMIGFKSITTIEKVCAAFPELDMSEMIRTQGLVHDENFRPIDAIVLLGEPIQWERSLQVIIDLLLTDGNPAIVPETST
;
A
#
# COMPACT_ATOMS: atom_id res chain seq x y z
N MET A 1 7.71 15.77 37.17
CA MET A 1 8.84 15.41 36.28
C MET A 1 8.79 16.30 35.05
N LYS A 2 9.93 16.80 34.58
CA LYS A 2 10.02 17.58 33.34
C LYS A 2 9.73 16.64 32.16
N PRO A 3 8.95 17.05 31.14
CA PRO A 3 8.74 16.22 29.95
C PRO A 3 10.09 15.92 29.27
N PRO A 4 10.26 14.73 28.66
CA PRO A 4 11.44 14.42 27.87
C PRO A 4 11.65 15.48 26.78
N ASN A 5 12.91 15.85 26.54
CA ASN A 5 13.30 16.79 25.47
C ASN A 5 13.67 16.06 24.16
N PHE A 6 13.32 14.79 24.06
CA PHE A 6 13.61 13.92 22.92
C PHE A 6 12.42 12.99 22.65
N ALA A 7 12.41 12.43 21.45
CA ALA A 7 11.47 11.40 21.01
C ALA A 7 12.23 10.27 20.33
N CYS A 8 11.61 9.09 20.24
CA CYS A 8 12.21 7.92 19.58
C CYS A 8 11.35 7.47 18.40
N PHE A 9 12.01 7.22 17.27
CA PHE A 9 11.43 6.56 16.11
C PHE A 9 12.06 5.18 16.00
N PHE A 10 11.24 4.14 16.03
CA PHE A 10 11.71 2.77 15.89
C PHE A 10 11.31 2.24 14.53
N ASP A 11 12.30 1.75 13.79
CA ASP A 11 12.01 0.75 12.77
C ASP A 11 11.34 -0.48 13.43
N ILE A 12 10.55 -1.23 12.67
CA ILE A 12 9.87 -2.42 13.18
C ILE A 12 10.65 -3.67 12.77
N ASP A 13 10.96 -3.80 11.48
CA ASP A 13 11.54 -5.01 10.91
C ASP A 13 13.06 -5.03 11.14
N GLY A 14 13.55 -6.05 11.85
CA GLY A 14 14.94 -6.15 12.30
C GLY A 14 15.23 -5.44 13.63
N VAL A 15 14.30 -4.66 14.18
CA VAL A 15 14.46 -3.93 15.45
C VAL A 15 13.50 -4.41 16.54
N ILE A 16 12.22 -4.58 16.18
CA ILE A 16 11.17 -5.07 17.09
C ILE A 16 10.82 -6.52 16.73
N THR A 17 10.74 -6.82 15.44
CA THR A 17 10.41 -8.15 14.90
C THR A 17 11.48 -8.65 13.96
N GLN A 18 11.63 -9.96 13.82
CA GLN A 18 12.44 -10.60 12.79
C GLN A 18 11.60 -11.67 12.11
N GLY A 19 11.01 -11.33 10.95
CA GLY A 19 9.96 -12.12 10.34
C GLY A 19 8.78 -12.29 11.31
N PRO A 20 8.30 -13.52 11.58
CA PRO A 20 7.19 -13.75 12.52
C PRO A 20 7.61 -13.65 13.99
N ASN A 21 8.92 -13.59 14.29
CA ASN A 21 9.42 -13.67 15.65
C ASN A 21 9.61 -12.29 16.27
N PHE A 22 9.44 -12.20 17.58
CA PHE A 22 9.72 -10.99 18.34
C PHE A 22 11.16 -10.94 18.86
N ILE A 23 11.79 -9.76 18.79
CA ILE A 23 13.12 -9.52 19.36
C ILE A 23 12.96 -9.25 20.86
N ALA A 24 13.33 -10.23 21.69
CA ALA A 24 13.05 -10.25 23.13
C ALA A 24 13.43 -8.96 23.89
N VAL A 25 14.51 -8.30 23.49
CA VAL A 25 15.04 -7.10 24.15
C VAL A 25 14.21 -5.84 23.83
N ALA A 26 13.47 -5.82 22.72
CA ALA A 26 12.72 -4.64 22.29
C ALA A 26 11.57 -4.29 23.25
N LYS A 27 10.89 -5.30 23.81
CA LYS A 27 9.71 -5.11 24.66
C LYS A 27 10.03 -4.34 25.94
N PRO A 28 10.97 -4.80 26.79
CA PRO A 28 11.29 -4.07 28.01
C PRO A 28 11.85 -2.67 27.71
N ALA A 29 12.61 -2.49 26.63
CA ALA A 29 13.14 -1.18 26.23
C ALA A 29 12.03 -0.19 25.86
N ILE A 30 11.10 -0.59 24.99
CA ILE A 30 9.99 0.27 24.55
C ILE A 30 9.02 0.53 25.71
N GLN A 31 8.72 -0.48 26.52
CA GLN A 31 7.89 -0.31 27.71
C GLN A 31 8.49 0.71 28.69
N ALA A 32 9.81 0.67 28.91
CA ALA A 32 10.49 1.65 29.75
C ALA A 32 10.35 3.08 29.22
N LEU A 33 10.53 3.29 27.91
CA LEU A 33 10.35 4.60 27.28
C LEU A 33 8.91 5.13 27.45
N ILE A 34 7.91 4.27 27.25
CA ILE A 34 6.50 4.63 27.44
C ILE A 34 6.20 4.98 28.90
N GLN A 35 6.71 4.21 29.86
CA GLN A 35 6.57 4.51 31.29
C GLN A 35 7.22 5.85 31.68
N LEU A 36 8.34 6.18 31.05
CA LEU A 36 9.05 7.46 31.20
C LEU A 36 8.38 8.60 30.43
N LYS A 37 7.24 8.35 29.76
CA LYS A 37 6.50 9.32 28.93
C LYS A 37 7.33 9.94 27.80
N VAL A 38 8.28 9.16 27.27
CA VAL A 38 9.01 9.53 26.05
C VAL A 38 8.06 9.33 24.86
N PRO A 39 7.89 10.32 23.98
CA PRO A 39 7.14 10.13 22.74
C PRO A 39 7.81 9.06 21.86
N VAL A 40 7.03 8.05 21.46
CA VAL A 40 7.50 6.94 20.63
C VAL A 40 6.62 6.83 19.39
N VAL A 41 7.27 6.73 18.23
CA VAL A 41 6.66 6.47 16.92
C VAL A 41 7.31 5.22 16.32
N PHE A 42 6.51 4.39 15.66
CA PHE A 42 6.93 3.19 14.96
C PHE A 42 6.86 3.44 13.46
N VAL A 43 7.94 3.13 12.76
CA VAL A 43 8.09 3.37 11.32
C VAL A 43 8.39 2.03 10.65
N SER A 44 7.75 1.73 9.53
CA SER A 44 8.09 0.55 8.72
C SER A 44 7.71 0.78 7.25
N ASN A 45 8.40 0.09 6.35
CA ASN A 45 8.10 0.13 4.93
C ASN A 45 7.01 -0.87 4.50
N THR A 46 6.37 -1.57 5.44
CA THR A 46 5.23 -2.45 5.09
C THR A 46 4.00 -1.64 4.69
N CYS A 47 3.21 -2.17 3.76
CA CYS A 47 1.92 -1.59 3.37
C CYS A 47 0.76 -2.37 4.00
N MET A 48 0.05 -1.76 4.95
CA MET A 48 -1.17 -2.27 5.58
C MET A 48 -1.90 -1.14 6.30
N LEU A 49 -3.08 -1.38 6.89
CA LEU A 49 -3.74 -0.36 7.71
C LEU A 49 -2.93 -0.07 8.99
N GLU A 50 -2.69 1.21 9.31
CA GLU A 50 -1.97 1.60 10.53
C GLU A 50 -2.68 1.09 11.79
N SER A 51 -4.00 0.99 11.76
CA SER A 51 -4.79 0.40 12.85
C SER A 51 -4.46 -1.05 13.13
N ASP A 52 -4.20 -1.83 12.08
CA ASP A 52 -3.91 -3.25 12.25
C ASP A 52 -2.46 -3.45 12.67
N LYS A 53 -1.52 -2.65 12.15
CA LYS A 53 -0.14 -2.67 12.66
C LYS A 53 -0.06 -2.22 14.11
N ALA A 54 -0.82 -1.19 14.51
CA ALA A 54 -0.90 -0.73 15.89
C ALA A 54 -1.44 -1.82 16.83
N LYS A 55 -2.47 -2.58 16.42
CA LYS A 55 -2.97 -3.74 17.17
C LYS A 55 -1.91 -4.84 17.30
N GLN A 56 -1.20 -5.17 16.23
CA GLN A 56 -0.12 -6.16 16.24
C GLN A 56 1.00 -5.76 17.21
N LEU A 57 1.49 -4.52 17.11
CA LEU A 57 2.49 -3.97 18.03
C LEU A 57 1.99 -3.96 19.47
N SER A 58 0.73 -3.61 19.70
CA SER A 58 0.14 -3.59 21.04
C SER A 58 0.15 -4.98 21.69
N ALA A 59 -0.25 -6.01 20.93
CA ALA A 59 -0.27 -7.38 21.41
C ALA A 59 1.13 -7.87 21.79
N VAL A 60 2.13 -7.56 20.97
CA VAL A 60 3.51 -7.97 21.16
C VAL A 60 4.17 -7.24 22.33
N LEU A 61 4.07 -5.91 22.35
CA LEU A 61 4.68 -5.04 23.36
C LEU A 61 3.91 -5.05 24.68
N GLY A 62 2.67 -5.52 24.71
CA GLY A 62 1.84 -5.58 25.92
C GLY A 62 1.45 -4.19 26.45
N VAL A 63 1.37 -3.19 25.57
CA VAL A 63 0.99 -1.81 25.86
C VAL A 63 0.13 -1.30 24.70
N THR A 64 -0.76 -0.34 24.96
CA THR A 64 -1.59 0.24 23.90
C THR A 64 -0.74 1.13 23.00
N ILE A 65 -0.68 0.77 21.72
CA ILE A 65 -0.13 1.60 20.64
C ILE A 65 -1.30 2.14 19.82
N HIS A 66 -1.33 3.45 19.62
CA HIS A 66 -2.35 4.12 18.82
C HIS A 66 -1.96 4.16 17.33
N PRO A 67 -2.91 4.11 16.38
CA PRO A 67 -2.61 4.20 14.95
C PRO A 67 -1.79 5.44 14.56
N GLU A 68 -1.98 6.56 15.25
CA GLU A 68 -1.25 7.81 15.05
C GLU A 68 0.23 7.72 15.43
N GLN A 69 0.62 6.68 16.17
CA GLN A 69 2.02 6.38 16.49
C GLN A 69 2.67 5.49 15.45
N VAL A 70 1.95 5.08 14.39
CA VAL A 70 2.48 4.21 13.34
C VAL A 70 2.57 4.97 12.03
N VAL A 71 3.75 4.95 11.43
CA VAL A 71 4.02 5.49 10.10
C VAL A 71 4.44 4.33 9.20
N LEU A 72 3.65 4.07 8.18
CA LEU A 72 3.88 3.04 7.19
C LEU A 72 4.30 3.67 5.86
N ALA A 73 4.75 2.85 4.90
CA ALA A 73 5.23 3.33 3.60
C ALA A 73 4.24 4.27 2.90
N GLN A 74 2.93 3.97 3.01
CA GLN A 74 1.88 4.76 2.39
C GLN A 74 1.39 5.95 3.22
N THR A 75 1.75 6.07 4.51
CA THR A 75 1.23 7.12 5.39
C THR A 75 1.47 8.54 4.85
N PRO A 76 2.65 8.89 4.28
CA PRO A 76 2.89 10.21 3.70
C PRO A 76 1.96 10.54 2.52
N MET A 77 1.41 9.54 1.85
CA MET A 77 0.57 9.74 0.67
C MET A 77 -0.74 10.48 0.98
N ARG A 78 -1.17 10.52 2.25
CA ARG A 78 -2.32 11.33 2.70
C ARG A 78 -2.19 12.83 2.38
N THR A 79 -0.96 13.28 2.14
CA THR A 79 -0.65 14.66 1.77
C THR A 79 -0.75 14.94 0.27
N LEU A 80 -0.93 13.92 -0.57
CA LEU A 80 -1.03 14.03 -2.04
C LEU A 80 -2.43 14.46 -2.49
N THR A 81 -2.93 15.56 -1.92
CA THR A 81 -4.31 16.02 -2.09
C THR A 81 -4.69 16.31 -3.54
N ASP A 82 -3.72 16.67 -4.37
CA ASP A 82 -3.92 16.95 -5.80
C ASP A 82 -4.34 15.69 -6.59
N PHE A 83 -4.01 14.49 -6.07
CA PHE A 83 -4.36 13.21 -6.66
C PHE A 83 -5.65 12.60 -6.09
N HIS A 84 -6.22 13.16 -5.02
CA HIS A 84 -7.38 12.54 -4.34
C HIS A 84 -8.63 12.40 -5.22
N ASN A 85 -8.83 13.33 -6.16
CA ASN A 85 -9.96 13.30 -7.09
C ASN A 85 -9.63 12.67 -8.46
N LYS A 86 -8.39 12.20 -8.64
CA LYS A 86 -7.93 11.57 -9.89
C LYS A 86 -8.36 10.12 -9.96
N HIS A 87 -8.39 9.55 -11.17
CA HIS A 87 -8.60 8.12 -11.37
C HIS A 87 -7.30 7.37 -11.13
N VAL A 88 -7.19 6.71 -9.97
CA VAL A 88 -5.96 6.08 -9.51
C VAL A 88 -6.03 4.57 -9.66
N LEU A 89 -5.07 3.99 -10.36
CA LEU A 89 -4.79 2.56 -10.31
C LEU A 89 -4.00 2.24 -9.05
N VAL A 90 -4.43 1.24 -8.30
CA VAL A 90 -3.70 0.71 -7.15
C VAL A 90 -3.29 -0.74 -7.40
N SER A 91 -2.04 -1.06 -7.08
CA SER A 91 -1.49 -2.41 -7.14
C SER A 91 -0.76 -2.72 -5.83
N GLY A 92 -0.90 -3.93 -5.32
CA GLY A 92 -0.34 -4.32 -4.03
C GLY A 92 -0.92 -5.65 -3.56
N GLN A 93 -0.82 -5.92 -2.27
CA GLN A 93 -1.45 -7.08 -1.63
C GLN A 93 -2.82 -6.71 -1.06
N ASP A 94 -3.38 -7.62 -0.26
CA ASP A 94 -4.64 -7.50 0.48
C ASP A 94 -4.96 -6.07 0.97
N ALA A 95 -6.24 -5.73 0.97
CA ALA A 95 -6.77 -4.45 1.46
C ALA A 95 -6.26 -3.19 0.72
N THR A 96 -5.74 -3.33 -0.50
CA THR A 96 -5.23 -2.23 -1.35
C THR A 96 -6.26 -1.10 -1.52
N GLU A 97 -7.53 -1.45 -1.76
CA GLU A 97 -8.61 -0.46 -1.88
C GLU A 97 -8.88 0.28 -0.57
N ASP A 98 -8.89 -0.44 0.56
CA ASP A 98 -9.15 0.17 1.87
C ASP A 98 -8.03 1.13 2.26
N ILE A 99 -6.78 0.73 2.00
CA ILE A 99 -5.60 1.58 2.18
C ILE A 99 -5.70 2.82 1.28
N ALA A 100 -6.07 2.66 0.01
CA ALA A 100 -6.24 3.77 -0.92
C ALA A 100 -7.33 4.76 -0.49
N ARG A 101 -8.46 4.26 0.01
CA ARG A 101 -9.54 5.10 0.58
C ARG A 101 -9.09 5.84 1.83
N MET A 102 -8.35 5.16 2.71
CA MET A 102 -7.76 5.75 3.91
C MET A 102 -6.74 6.84 3.58
N ILE A 103 -5.98 6.70 2.49
CA ILE A 103 -5.08 7.74 1.98
C ILE A 103 -5.88 8.98 1.55
N GLY A 104 -7.05 8.78 0.94
CA GLY A 104 -7.96 9.85 0.50
C GLY A 104 -8.32 9.79 -0.98
N PHE A 105 -7.86 8.77 -1.72
CA PHE A 105 -8.25 8.57 -3.11
C PHE A 105 -9.74 8.23 -3.23
N LYS A 106 -10.41 8.87 -4.20
CA LYS A 106 -11.87 8.73 -4.39
C LYS A 106 -12.24 7.78 -5.52
N SER A 107 -11.50 7.84 -6.63
CA SER A 107 -11.73 6.99 -7.81
C SER A 107 -10.59 5.98 -7.90
N ILE A 108 -10.86 4.75 -7.46
CA ILE A 108 -9.85 3.70 -7.30
C ILE A 108 -10.20 2.52 -8.21
N THR A 109 -9.23 2.11 -9.00
CA THR A 109 -9.27 0.90 -9.84
C THR A 109 -8.11 0.00 -9.45
N THR A 110 -8.33 -1.31 -9.41
CA THR A 110 -7.28 -2.31 -9.12
C THR A 110 -6.82 -2.99 -10.40
N ILE A 111 -5.71 -3.72 -10.35
CA ILE A 111 -5.23 -4.53 -11.48
C ILE A 111 -6.32 -5.50 -11.95
N GLU A 112 -7.02 -6.15 -11.03
CA GLU A 112 -8.09 -7.10 -11.33
C GLU A 112 -9.26 -6.44 -12.07
N LYS A 113 -9.59 -5.19 -11.73
CA LYS A 113 -10.64 -4.41 -12.41
C LYS A 113 -10.22 -4.03 -13.82
N VAL A 114 -8.94 -3.71 -14.05
CA VAL A 114 -8.42 -3.49 -15.41
C VAL A 114 -8.50 -4.78 -16.21
N CYS A 115 -8.00 -5.90 -15.69
CA CYS A 115 -8.08 -7.19 -16.37
C CYS A 115 -9.54 -7.63 -16.64
N ALA A 116 -10.47 -7.32 -15.74
CA ALA A 116 -11.88 -7.64 -15.96
C ALA A 116 -12.50 -6.81 -17.10
N ALA A 117 -12.07 -5.56 -17.28
CA ALA A 117 -12.52 -4.67 -18.34
C ALA A 117 -11.77 -4.88 -19.68
N PHE A 118 -10.54 -5.37 -19.62
CA PHE A 118 -9.63 -5.61 -20.75
C PHE A 118 -8.92 -6.96 -20.59
N PRO A 119 -9.64 -8.09 -20.77
CA PRO A 119 -9.13 -9.43 -20.47
C PRO A 119 -7.94 -9.86 -21.34
N GLU A 120 -7.73 -9.22 -22.48
CA GLU A 120 -6.57 -9.38 -23.36
C GLU A 120 -5.26 -8.91 -22.73
N LEU A 121 -5.30 -8.01 -21.73
CA LEU A 121 -4.11 -7.53 -21.03
C LEU A 121 -3.61 -8.55 -19.99
N ASP A 122 -4.44 -9.52 -19.61
CA ASP A 122 -4.06 -10.58 -18.70
C ASP A 122 -3.55 -11.83 -19.44
N MET A 123 -2.31 -11.74 -19.92
CA MET A 123 -1.63 -12.83 -20.61
C MET A 123 -1.50 -14.10 -19.75
N SER A 124 -1.57 -13.98 -18.42
CA SER A 124 -1.47 -15.12 -17.50
C SER A 124 -2.73 -16.00 -17.49
N GLU A 125 -3.90 -15.41 -17.75
CA GLU A 125 -5.20 -16.09 -17.78
C GLU A 125 -5.88 -16.09 -19.15
N MET A 126 -5.21 -15.56 -20.19
CA MET A 126 -5.75 -15.36 -21.55
C MET A 126 -6.40 -16.60 -22.19
N ILE A 127 -6.06 -17.81 -21.76
CA ILE A 127 -6.70 -19.05 -22.23
C ILE A 127 -8.19 -19.12 -21.81
N ARG A 128 -8.59 -18.41 -20.74
CA ARG A 128 -9.95 -18.43 -20.17
C ARG A 128 -10.86 -17.29 -20.65
N THR A 129 -10.32 -16.30 -21.37
CA THR A 129 -11.00 -15.01 -21.63
C THR A 129 -11.66 -14.91 -23.01
N GLN A 130 -11.72 -16.00 -23.79
CA GLN A 130 -12.37 -16.02 -25.10
C GLN A 130 -13.87 -15.64 -24.99
N GLY A 131 -14.26 -14.51 -25.59
CA GLY A 131 -15.64 -14.05 -25.69
C GLY A 131 -16.06 -12.94 -24.71
N LEU A 132 -15.12 -12.34 -23.98
CA LEU A 132 -15.40 -11.21 -23.09
C LEU A 132 -15.42 -9.86 -23.84
N VAL A 133 -16.24 -8.94 -23.35
CA VAL A 133 -16.51 -7.63 -23.97
C VAL A 133 -15.68 -6.55 -23.27
N HIS A 134 -15.06 -5.71 -24.08
CA HIS A 134 -14.29 -4.54 -23.67
C HIS A 134 -15.19 -3.45 -23.07
N ASP A 135 -14.75 -2.80 -21.99
CA ASP A 135 -15.46 -1.62 -21.47
C ASP A 135 -15.03 -0.35 -22.22
N GLU A 136 -15.79 0.01 -23.26
CA GLU A 136 -15.57 1.24 -24.03
C GLU A 136 -15.73 2.54 -23.20
N ASN A 137 -16.35 2.46 -22.02
CA ASN A 137 -16.53 3.61 -21.13
C ASN A 137 -15.44 3.71 -20.05
N PHE A 138 -14.40 2.86 -20.11
CA PHE A 138 -13.32 2.89 -19.16
C PHE A 138 -12.59 4.24 -19.23
N ARG A 139 -12.58 4.96 -18.11
CA ARG A 139 -11.94 6.26 -18.02
C ARG A 139 -10.42 6.06 -17.89
N PRO A 140 -9.56 6.81 -18.61
CA PRO A 140 -8.11 6.67 -18.47
C PRO A 140 -7.63 6.80 -17.02
N ILE A 141 -6.56 6.09 -16.70
CA ILE A 141 -5.88 6.15 -15.40
C ILE A 141 -4.99 7.40 -15.36
N ASP A 142 -5.23 8.27 -14.38
CA ASP A 142 -4.45 9.50 -14.17
C ASP A 142 -3.16 9.24 -13.36
N ALA A 143 -3.14 8.22 -12.52
CA ALA A 143 -2.00 7.91 -11.63
C ALA A 143 -1.97 6.43 -11.25
N ILE A 144 -0.76 5.91 -11.02
CA ILE A 144 -0.52 4.53 -10.56
C ILE A 144 0.16 4.57 -9.20
N VAL A 145 -0.35 3.81 -8.25
CA VAL A 145 0.19 3.70 -6.89
C VAL A 145 0.48 2.24 -6.54
N LEU A 146 1.72 1.98 -6.12
CA LEU A 146 2.16 0.67 -5.63
C LEU A 146 2.08 0.64 -4.09
N LEU A 147 1.10 -0.08 -3.56
CA LEU A 147 0.86 -0.31 -2.14
C LEU A 147 1.46 -1.66 -1.71
N GLY A 148 2.79 -1.75 -1.76
CA GLY A 148 3.53 -2.96 -1.44
C GLY A 148 3.73 -3.88 -2.66
N GLU A 149 4.14 -5.12 -2.41
CA GLU A 149 4.52 -6.07 -3.45
C GLU A 149 3.31 -6.89 -3.93
N PRO A 150 2.82 -6.75 -5.19
CA PRO A 150 1.74 -7.57 -5.67
C PRO A 150 2.08 -9.07 -5.65
N ILE A 151 1.07 -9.93 -5.47
CA ILE A 151 1.26 -11.40 -5.45
C ILE A 151 1.68 -11.91 -6.83
N GLN A 152 1.06 -11.38 -7.89
CA GLN A 152 1.33 -11.74 -9.28
C GLN A 152 2.03 -10.56 -9.97
N TRP A 153 3.36 -10.53 -9.82
CA TRP A 153 4.19 -9.47 -10.39
C TRP A 153 4.09 -9.44 -11.92
N GLU A 154 4.07 -10.60 -12.56
CA GLU A 154 3.97 -10.73 -14.02
C GLU A 154 2.72 -10.03 -14.57
N ARG A 155 1.55 -10.29 -13.97
CA ARG A 155 0.28 -9.65 -14.36
C ARG A 155 0.31 -8.16 -14.05
N SER A 156 0.73 -7.80 -12.85
CA SER A 156 0.74 -6.39 -12.41
C SER A 156 1.67 -5.55 -13.28
N LEU A 157 2.88 -6.04 -13.56
CA LEU A 157 3.86 -5.35 -14.39
C LEU A 157 3.39 -5.22 -15.83
N GLN A 158 2.82 -6.28 -16.42
CA GLN A 158 2.27 -6.22 -17.78
C GLN A 158 1.23 -5.09 -17.90
N VAL A 159 0.21 -5.12 -17.05
CA VAL A 159 -0.88 -4.13 -17.06
C VAL A 159 -0.35 -2.72 -16.77
N ILE A 160 0.55 -2.55 -15.81
CA ILE A 160 1.14 -1.23 -15.48
C ILE A 160 1.93 -0.70 -16.67
N ILE A 161 2.75 -1.53 -17.32
CA ILE A 161 3.54 -1.12 -18.49
C ILE A 161 2.62 -0.73 -19.64
N ASP A 162 1.59 -1.52 -19.93
CA ASP A 162 0.62 -1.22 -20.99
C ASP A 162 -0.09 0.11 -20.74
N LEU A 163 -0.52 0.37 -19.50
CA LEU A 163 -1.12 1.64 -19.12
C LEU A 163 -0.13 2.82 -19.23
N LEU A 164 1.13 2.63 -18.86
CA LEU A 164 2.16 3.68 -19.02
C LEU A 164 2.44 4.00 -20.50
N LEU A 165 2.40 2.99 -21.38
CA LEU A 165 2.62 3.15 -22.82
C LEU A 165 1.41 3.75 -23.55
N THR A 166 0.22 3.70 -22.93
CA THR A 166 -1.05 4.12 -23.53
C THR A 166 -1.66 5.37 -22.87
N ASP A 167 -0.86 6.12 -22.10
CA ASP A 167 -1.30 7.30 -21.33
C ASP A 167 -2.52 7.01 -20.45
N GLY A 168 -2.49 5.84 -19.80
CA GLY A 168 -3.53 5.34 -18.91
C GLY A 168 -4.76 4.78 -19.61
N ASN A 169 -4.79 4.70 -20.95
CA ASN A 169 -5.94 4.20 -21.71
C ASN A 169 -5.68 2.80 -22.32
N PRO A 170 -6.15 1.72 -21.67
CA PRO A 170 -5.91 0.35 -22.13
C PRO A 170 -6.60 -0.01 -23.47
N ALA A 171 -7.47 0.84 -24.02
CA ALA A 171 -8.09 0.65 -25.34
C ALA A 171 -7.18 1.04 -26.50
N ILE A 172 -6.08 1.75 -26.25
CA ILE A 172 -5.16 2.20 -27.28
C ILE A 172 -4.14 1.10 -27.55
N VAL A 173 -3.94 0.77 -28.83
CA VAL A 173 -2.83 -0.09 -29.26
C VAL A 173 -1.57 0.78 -29.34
N PRO A 174 -0.49 0.47 -28.59
CA PRO A 174 0.74 1.25 -28.65
C PRO A 174 1.31 1.29 -30.07
N GLU A 175 1.73 2.46 -30.55
CA GLU A 175 2.42 2.58 -31.82
C GLU A 175 3.78 1.87 -31.73
N THR A 176 3.97 0.82 -32.52
CA THR A 176 5.29 0.18 -32.64
C THR A 176 6.19 1.09 -33.47
N SER A 177 7.20 1.68 -32.81
CA SER A 177 8.28 2.36 -33.52
C SER A 177 8.94 1.35 -34.47
N THR A 178 8.74 1.56 -35.77
CA THR A 178 9.29 0.74 -36.86
C THR A 178 10.70 1.17 -37.20
#